data_AF-A0A804LZF8-F1
#
_entry.id   AF-A0A804LZF8-F1
#
_cell.length_a   1.000
_cell.length_b   1.000
_cell.length_c   1.000
_cell.angle_alpha   90.00
_cell.angle_beta   90.00
_cell.angle_gamma   90.00
#
_symmetry.space_group_name_H-M   'P 1'
#
loop_
_entity.id
_entity.type
_entity.pdbx_description
1 polymer ?
#
loop_
_entity_poly.entity_id
_entity_poly.type
_entity_poly.pdbx_seq_one_letter_code
_entity_poly.pdbx_strand_id
1 'polypeptide(L)' 'LAQALLVAINPSNDAAWVPCAACAGCARASSFDPTRSSTYRPVRCGVPQCSQAPAPSFPGGPGSSCAFNLSYVASTF' A
#
# COMPACT_ATOMS: atom_id res chain seq x y z
N LEU A 1 17.34 1.42 -9.59
CA LEU A 1 17.86 0.25 -8.83
C LEU A 1 16.69 -0.42 -8.15
N ALA A 2 16.71 -1.75 -8.02
CA ALA A 2 15.73 -2.48 -7.22
C ALA A 2 15.95 -2.20 -5.73
N GLN A 3 14.88 -2.29 -4.93
CA GLN A 3 14.92 -2.17 -3.47
C GLN A 3 14.52 -3.52 -2.88
N ALA A 4 15.39 -4.13 -2.08
CA ALA A 4 15.08 -5.40 -1.41
C ALA A 4 14.12 -5.15 -0.25
N LEU A 5 13.03 -5.92 -0.20
CA LEU A 5 11.98 -5.83 0.82
C LEU A 5 11.75 -7.22 1.40
N LEU A 6 11.67 -7.31 2.72
CA LEU A 6 11.29 -8.52 3.43
C LEU A 6 9.79 -8.48 3.67
N VAL A 7 9.07 -9.52 3.25
CA VAL A 7 7.61 -9.64 3.37
C VAL A 7 7.24 -10.98 3.97
N ALA A 8 6.15 -11.01 4.74
CA ALA A 8 5.53 -12.27 5.16
C ALA A 8 4.64 -12.79 4.03
N ILE A 9 4.75 -14.09 3.73
CA ILE A 9 3.83 -14.75 2.80
C ILE A 9 2.57 -15.14 3.56
N ASN A 10 1.45 -14.52 3.21
CA ASN A 10 0.16 -14.80 3.80
C ASN A 10 -0.81 -15.37 2.74
N PRO A 11 -1.04 -16.69 2.71
CA PRO A 11 -1.90 -17.31 1.70
C PRO A 11 -3.39 -17.03 1.91
N SER A 12 -3.79 -16.46 3.06
CA SER A 12 -5.19 -16.11 3.34
C SER A 12 -5.55 -14.68 2.89
N ASN A 13 -4.64 -13.98 2.21
CA ASN A 13 -4.82 -12.59 1.81
C ASN A 13 -4.42 -12.36 0.35
N ASP A 14 -5.23 -11.61 -0.39
CA ASP A 14 -5.09 -11.33 -1.83
C ASP A 14 -4.40 -9.98 -2.13
N ALA A 15 -4.03 -9.24 -1.09
CA ALA A 15 -3.27 -7.99 -1.19
C ALA A 15 -1.85 -8.13 -0.61
N ALA A 16 -0.92 -7.39 -1.19
CA ALA A 16 0.42 -7.21 -0.64
C ALA A 16 0.61 -5.74 -0.24
N TRP A 17 1.21 -5.50 0.93
CA TRP A 17 1.57 -4.17 1.38
C TRP A 17 2.97 -4.17 2.00
N VAL A 18 3.64 -3.03 1.89
CA VAL A 18 4.94 -2.76 2.53
C VAL A 18 4.92 -1.32 3.05
N PRO A 19 5.61 -1.03 4.16
CA PRO A 19 5.75 0.35 4.61
C PRO A 19 6.52 1.17 3.57
N CYS A 20 6.04 2.38 3.29
CA CYS A 20 6.76 3.37 2.49
C CYS A 20 7.64 4.25 3.40
N ALA A 21 8.69 4.87 2.86
CA ALA A 21 9.60 5.74 3.60
C ALA A 21 8.91 6.91 4.34
N ALA A 22 7.73 7.33 3.87
CA ALA A 22 6.90 8.37 4.49
C ALA A 22 5.90 7.84 5.53
N CYS A 23 5.89 6.54 5.84
CA CYS A 23 4.94 5.97 6.78
C CYS A 23 5.19 6.48 8.21
N ALA A 24 4.24 7.23 8.76
CA ALA A 24 4.26 7.64 10.15
C ALA A 24 3.85 6.46 11.06
N GLY A 25 4.63 6.19 12.11
CA GLY A 25 4.34 5.13 13.08
C GLY A 25 4.71 3.71 12.64
N CYS A 26 5.16 3.51 11.39
CA CYS A 26 5.71 2.23 10.95
C CYS A 26 7.07 1.92 11.61
N ALA A 27 7.36 0.63 11.79
CA ALA A 27 8.68 0.18 12.22
C ALA A 27 9.77 0.64 11.22
N ARG A 28 10.96 1.01 11.73
CA ARG A 28 12.10 1.52 10.93
C ARG A 28 12.83 0.43 10.11
N ALA A 29 12.11 -0.60 9.68
CA ALA A 29 12.66 -1.60 8.75
C ALA A 29 12.90 -0.98 7.36
N SER A 30 13.54 -1.74 6.47
CA SER A 30 13.75 -1.36 5.07
C SER A 30 12.42 -1.09 4.39
N SER A 31 12.02 0.19 4.39
CA SER A 31 10.78 0.68 3.82
C SER A 31 10.99 0.98 2.34
N PHE A 32 9.96 0.78 1.54
CA PHE A 32 9.99 1.14 0.14
C PHE A 32 10.06 2.66 -0.03
N ASP A 33 11.05 3.15 -0.76
CA ASP A 33 11.15 4.56 -1.13
C ASP A 33 10.58 4.77 -2.54
N PRO A 34 9.33 5.27 -2.68
CA PRO A 34 8.73 5.51 -3.98
C PRO A 34 9.50 6.53 -4.81
N THR A 35 10.23 7.46 -4.19
CA THR A 35 11.02 8.49 -4.92
C THR A 35 12.22 7.90 -5.64
N ARG A 36 12.68 6.72 -5.21
CA ARG A 36 13.78 5.96 -5.82
C ARG A 36 13.31 4.91 -6.83
N SER A 37 12.02 4.88 -7.16
CA SER A 37 11.44 3.97 -8.15
C SER A 37 10.89 4.75 -9.35
N SER A 38 11.55 4.63 -10.50
CA SER A 38 11.09 5.28 -11.75
C SER A 38 9.78 4.70 -12.28
N THR A 39 9.38 3.51 -11.82
CA THR A 39 8.16 2.79 -12.24
C THR A 39 7.01 2.88 -11.24
N TYR A 40 7.25 3.37 -10.02
CA TYR A 40 6.17 3.55 -9.04
C TYR A 40 5.16 4.60 -9.51
N ARG A 41 3.87 4.28 -9.46
CA ARG A 41 2.77 5.21 -9.73
C ARG A 41 1.65 4.98 -8.71
N PRO A 42 1.09 6.04 -8.09
CA PRO A 42 -0.06 5.88 -7.23
C PRO A 42 -1.28 5.43 -8.04
N VAL A 43 -2.06 4.48 -7.49
CA VAL A 43 -3.35 4.11 -8.04
C VAL A 43 -4.34 5.23 -7.72
N ARG A 44 -5.05 5.75 -8.73
CA ARG A 44 -6.01 6.85 -8.56
C ARG A 44 -7.41 6.32 -8.25
N CYS A 45 -8.23 7.15 -7.62
CA CYS A 45 -9.65 6.85 -7.43
C CYS A 45 -10.35 6.69 -8.79
N GLY A 46 -11.27 5.74 -8.91
CA GLY A 46 -12.09 5.52 -10.12
C GLY A 46 -11.46 4.62 -11.19
N VAL A 47 -10.21 4.18 -11.03
CA VAL A 47 -9.60 3.19 -11.95
C VAL A 47 -9.92 1.75 -11.49
N PRO A 48 -10.07 0.77 -12.40
CA PRO A 48 -10.42 -0.61 -12.04
C PRO A 48 -9.44 -1.29 -11.06
N GLN A 49 -8.18 -0.86 -11.04
CA GLN A 49 -7.19 -1.37 -10.10
C GLN A 49 -7.53 -1.01 -8.65
N CYS A 50 -8.16 0.13 -8.40
CA CYS A 50 -8.55 0.51 -7.04
C CYS A 50 -9.66 -0.38 -6.49
N SER A 51 -10.59 -0.85 -7.35
CA SER A 51 -11.64 -1.80 -6.94
C SER A 51 -11.13 -3.19 -6.57
N GLN A 52 -9.84 -3.48 -6.78
CA GLN A 52 -9.22 -4.74 -6.36
C GLN A 52 -8.65 -4.67 -4.93
N ALA A 53 -8.53 -3.48 -4.35
CA ALA A 53 -8.04 -3.35 -2.97
C ALA A 53 -9.13 -3.78 -1.95
N PRO A 54 -8.77 -4.36 -0.80
CA PRO A 54 -9.74 -4.69 0.25
C PRO A 54 -10.41 -3.43 0.82
N ALA A 55 -11.73 -3.31 0.74
CA ALA A 55 -12.48 -2.14 1.24
C ALA A 55 -11.88 -0.78 0.79
N PRO A 56 -11.88 -0.50 -0.53
CA PRO A 56 -11.25 0.70 -1.06
C PRO A 56 -11.97 1.97 -0.61
N SER A 57 -11.22 3.05 -0.47
CA SER A 57 -11.66 4.37 -0.03
C SER A 57 -10.99 5.48 -0.83
N PHE A 58 -11.62 6.66 -0.83
CA PHE A 58 -11.24 7.81 -1.66
C PHE A 58 -11.08 9.07 -0.80
N PRO A 59 -10.11 9.11 0.13
CA PRO A 59 -10.07 10.12 1.19
C PRO A 59 -9.92 11.56 0.68
N GLY A 60 -9.37 11.76 -0.52
CA GLY A 60 -9.25 13.07 -1.16
C GLY A 60 -10.27 13.33 -2.28
N GLY A 61 -11.28 12.49 -2.44
CA GLY A 61 -12.27 12.59 -3.52
C GLY A 61 -11.75 12.18 -4.91
N PRO A 62 -12.50 12.50 -5.99
CA PRO A 62 -12.13 12.16 -7.36
C PRO A 62 -10.73 12.64 -7.75
N GLY A 63 -9.91 11.76 -8.33
CA GLY A 63 -8.52 12.06 -8.71
C GLY A 63 -7.47 11.94 -7.59
N SER A 64 -7.90 11.77 -6.33
CA SER A 64 -6.99 11.44 -5.23
C SER A 64 -6.43 10.02 -5.36
N SER A 65 -5.47 9.65 -4.51
CA SER A 65 -4.96 8.27 -4.46
C SER A 65 -5.99 7.34 -3.83
N CYS A 66 -6.13 6.16 -4.41
CA CYS A 66 -6.84 5.03 -3.80
C CYS A 66 -6.20 4.72 -2.45
N ALA A 67 -7.01 4.60 -1.41
CA ALA A 67 -6.58 4.13 -0.10
C ALA A 67 -7.39 2.89 0.27
N PHE A 68 -6.82 2.03 1.10
CA PHE A 68 -7.54 0.90 1.66
C PHE A 68 -7.09 0.71 3.10
N ASN A 69 -7.89 -0.01 3.87
CA ASN A 69 -7.57 -0.36 5.24
C ASN A 69 -7.96 -1.82 5.44
N LEU A 70 -7.10 -2.59 6.07
CA LEU A 70 -7.36 -3.99 6.35
C LEU A 70 -7.05 -4.31 7.81
N SER A 71 -7.99 -5.01 8.46
CA SER A 71 -7.77 -5.61 9.76
C SER A 71 -7.30 -7.06 9.57
N TYR A 72 -6.12 -7.39 10.10
CA TYR A 72 -5.64 -8.75 10.25
C TYR A 72 -5.69 -9.16 11.71
N VAL A 73 -6.68 -9.99 12.05
CA VAL A 73 -6.96 -10.41 13.43
C VAL A 73 -7.10 -9.19 14.35
N ALA A 74 -6.18 -8.96 15.28
CA ALA A 74 -6.21 -7.86 16.24
C ALA A 74 -5.39 -6.63 15.78
N SER A 75 -4.87 -6.62 14.55
CA SER A 75 -4.07 -5.53 13.99
C SER A 75 -4.80 -4.87 12.83
N THR A 76 -4.69 -3.54 12.70
CA THR A 76 -5.25 -2.76 11.59
C THR A 76 -4.12 -1.95 10.96
N PHE A 77 -4.11 -1.83 9.63
CA PHE A 77 -3.07 -1.16 8.86
C PHE A 77 -3.63 -0.36 7.69
#